data_AF-A0A1X7HTY6-F1
#
_entry.id   AF-A0A1X7HTY6-F1
#
_cell.length_a   1.000
_cell.length_b   1.000
_cell.length_c   1.000
_cell.angle_alpha   90.00
_cell.angle_beta   90.00
_cell.angle_gamma   90.00
#
_symmetry.space_group_name_H-M   'P 1'
#
loop_
_entity.id
_entity.type
_entity.pdbx_description
1 polymer ?
#
loop_
_entity_poly.entity_id
_entity_poly.type
_entity_poly.pdbx_seq_one_letter_code
_entity_poly.pdbx_strand_id
1 'polypeptide(L)' 'MDGTEVVEAEKLLMRVGSWSEEDIEELPELYRRKAREYRRLANRGESEGISDSEE' A
#
# COMPACT_ATOMS: atom_id res chain seq x y z
N MET A 1 2.05 -6.62 -21.95
CA MET A 1 1.45 -5.63 -21.03
C MET A 1 2.60 -4.83 -20.49
N ASP A 2 2.57 -3.52 -20.68
CA ASP A 2 3.67 -2.65 -20.25
C ASP A 2 3.71 -2.66 -18.72
N GLY A 3 4.84 -3.06 -18.13
CA GLY A 3 5.04 -3.13 -16.68
C GLY A 3 4.98 -1.77 -15.97
N THR A 4 4.62 -0.70 -16.67
CA THR A 4 4.47 0.67 -16.16
C THR A 4 3.31 0.79 -15.19
N GLU A 5 2.21 0.07 -15.42
CA GLU A 5 1.02 0.11 -14.55
C GLU A 5 1.32 -0.42 -13.15
N VAL A 6 2.15 -1.46 -13.05
CA VAL A 6 2.58 -2.05 -11.77
C VAL A 6 3.48 -1.07 -11.01
N VAL A 7 4.46 -0.45 -11.69
CA VAL A 7 5.37 0.52 -11.08
C VAL A 7 4.62 1.77 -10.59
N GLU A 8 3.61 2.22 -11.33
CA GLU A 8 2.75 3.33 -10.89
C GLU A 8 1.91 2.94 -9.68
N ALA A 9 1.33 1.74 -9.69
CA ALA A 9 0.56 1.22 -8.55
C ALA A 9 1.41 1.11 -7.28
N GLU A 10 2.66 0.64 -7.37
CA GLU A 10 3.59 0.56 -6.24
C GLU A 10 3.95 1.94 -5.67
N LYS A 11 4.22 2.93 -6.54
CA LYS A 11 4.51 4.31 -6.11
C LYS A 11 3.31 4.93 -5.37
N LEU A 12 2.10 4.68 -5.87
CA LEU A 12 0.87 5.16 -5.24
C LEU A 12 0.64 4.49 -3.88
N LEU A 13 0.87 3.17 -3.77
CA LEU A 13 0.79 2.44 -2.51
C LEU A 13 1.80 2.95 -1.48
N MET A 14 3.04 3.19 -1.88
CA MET A 14 4.09 3.71 -1.01
C MET A 14 3.73 5.11 -0.48
N ARG A 15 3.14 5.96 -1.34
CA ARG A 15 2.65 7.28 -0.93
C ARG A 15 1.54 7.17 0.11
N VAL A 16 0.58 6.28 -0.06
CA VAL A 16 -0.49 6.06 0.93
C VAL A 16 0.04 5.43 2.22
N GLY A 17 1.05 4.55 2.13
CA GLY A 17 1.74 3.98 3.29
C GLY A 17 2.41 5.03 4.18
N SER A 18 2.91 6.11 3.58
CA SER A 18 3.56 7.23 4.28
C SER A 18 2.59 8.19 5.00
N TRP A 19 1.28 8.05 4.78
CA TRP A 19 0.28 8.92 5.44
C TRP A 19 0.11 8.55 6.91
N SER A 20 0.08 9.57 7.76
CA SER A 20 -0.24 9.43 9.18
C SER A 20 -1.72 9.09 9.39
N GLU A 21 -2.11 8.68 10.60
CA GLU A 21 -3.55 8.52 10.90
C GLU A 21 -4.29 9.86 10.83
N GLU A 22 -3.64 10.97 11.18
CA GLU A 22 -4.21 12.31 11.08
C GLU A 22 -4.52 12.68 9.63
N ASP A 23 -3.58 12.43 8.70
CA ASP A 23 -3.81 12.64 7.26
C ASP A 23 -4.98 11.79 6.73
N ILE A 24 -5.13 10.57 7.24
CA ILE A 24 -6.23 9.67 6.87
C ILE A 24 -7.56 10.17 7.44
N GLU A 25 -7.58 10.74 8.65
CA GLU A 25 -8.78 11.29 9.28
C GLU A 25 -9.27 12.57 8.61
N GLU A 26 -8.40 13.33 7.96
CA GLU A 26 -8.80 14.49 7.14
C GLU A 26 -9.52 14.11 5.84
N LEU A 27 -9.39 12.85 5.39
CA LEU A 27 -10.07 12.38 4.18
C LEU A 27 -11.59 12.27 4.40
N PRO A 28 -12.40 12.37 3.34
CA PRO A 28 -13.81 12.03 3.40
C PRO A 28 -14.01 10.57 3.83
N GLU A 29 -15.08 10.30 4.57
CA GLU A 29 -15.35 9.02 5.26
C GLU A 29 -15.20 7.78 4.36
N LEU A 30 -15.66 7.88 3.11
CA LEU A 30 -15.54 6.83 2.09
C LEU A 30 -14.08 6.44 1.81
N TYR A 31 -13.17 7.41 1.82
CA TYR A 31 -11.77 7.22 1.49
C TYR A 31 -10.92 6.83 2.71
N ARG A 32 -11.34 7.18 3.93
CA ARG A 32 -10.62 6.79 5.16
C ARG A 32 -10.42 5.28 5.25
N ARG A 33 -11.49 4.52 5.01
CA ARG A 33 -11.45 3.05 5.07
C ARG A 33 -10.48 2.47 4.04
N LYS A 34 -10.52 2.97 2.81
CA LYS A 34 -9.62 2.55 1.73
C LYS A 34 -8.17 2.93 2.04
N ALA A 35 -7.89 4.14 2.51
CA ALA A 35 -6.54 4.58 2.85
C ALA A 35 -5.92 3.69 3.97
N ARG A 36 -6.69 3.33 5.01
CA ARG A 36 -6.24 2.39 6.05
C ARG A 36 -5.96 0.98 5.53
N GLU A 37 -6.71 0.53 4.53
CA GLU A 37 -6.52 -0.78 3.89
C GLU A 37 -5.26 -0.76 3.02
N TYR A 38 -5.08 0.27 2.19
CA TYR A 38 -3.90 0.44 1.36
C TYR A 38 -2.61 0.66 2.16
N ARG A 39 -2.67 1.42 3.27
CA ARG A 39 -1.53 1.57 4.18
C ARG A 39 -1.13 0.24 4.81
N ARG A 40 -2.10 -0.62 5.15
CA ARG A 40 -1.83 -1.99 5.62
C ARG A 40 -1.21 -2.87 4.54
N LEU A 41 -1.69 -2.77 3.29
CA LEU A 41 -1.11 -3.50 2.16
C LEU A 41 0.32 -3.05 1.84
N ALA A 42 0.59 -1.74 1.89
CA ALA A 42 1.92 -1.19 1.70
C ALA A 42 2.91 -1.73 2.76
N ASN A 43 2.50 -1.79 4.03
CA ASN A 43 3.33 -2.32 5.12
C ASN A 43 3.46 -3.86 5.11
N ARG A 44 2.53 -4.57 4.44
CA ARG A 44 2.58 -6.02 4.30
C ARG A 44 3.60 -6.47 3.26
N GLY A 45 3.93 -5.63 2.29
CA GLY A 45 5.00 -5.87 1.32
C GLY A 45 6.40 -6.01 1.93
N GLU A 46 6.62 -5.51 3.16
CA GLU A 46 7.89 -5.68 3.88
C GLU A 46 7.99 -7.01 4.67
N SER A 47 6.91 -7.79 4.80
CA SER A 47 6.88 -9.02 5.61
C SER A 47 6.74 -10.33 4.83
N GLU A 48 6.59 -10.29 3.50
CA GLU A 48 6.65 -11.48 2.63
C GLU A 48 7.88 -11.44 1.71
N GLY A 49 9.04 -11.15 2.31
CA GLY A 49 10.33 -11.51 1.74
C GLY A 49 10.64 -12.98 2.02
N ILE A 50 10.43 -13.83 1.00
CA ILE A 50 11.08 -15.13 0.80
C ILE A 50 10.76 -16.20 1.88
N SER A 51 9.69 -16.96 1.64
CA SER A 51 9.81 -18.41 1.79
C SER A 51 9.66 -19.02 0.42
N ASP A 52 10.68 -18.81 -0.42
CA ASP A 52 10.97 -19.77 -1.47
C ASP A 52 11.47 -21.02 -0.73
N SER A 53 10.52 -21.90 -0.43
CA SER A 53 10.83 -23.25 -0.01
C SER A 53 11.26 -23.99 -1.28
N GLU A 54 12.53 -23.85 -1.65
CA GLU A 54 13.20 -24.79 -2.56
C GLU A 54 13.24 -26.15 -1.84
N GLU A 55 12.52 -27.13 -2.38
CA GLU A 55 12.54 -28.56 -2.00
C GLU A 55 13.82 -29.24 -2.52
#